data_AF-A0A2M7UF69-F1
#
_entry.id   AF-A0A2M7UF69-F1
#
_cell.length_a   1.000
_cell.length_b   1.000
_cell.length_c   1.000
_cell.angle_alpha   90.00
_cell.angle_beta   90.00
_cell.angle_gamma   90.00
#
_symmetry.space_group_name_H-M   'P 1'
#
loop_
_entity.id
_entity.type
_entity.pdbx_description
1 polymer ?
#
loop_
_entity_poly.entity_id
_entity_poly.type
_entity_poly.pdbx_seq_one_letter_code
_entity_poly.pdbx_strand_id
1 'polypeptide(L)'
;MYTAEYRKIQGSVKYSAEEQYLLKKLRADLRNPTLSKILSLFIPGAGQMYSSHPIDGLQALLVVGAGSMFSLVAINSYHAGDLHLAVPIATTSITALFHYANVLSGQRAAIYRNMKLKRDFLSNHDFGFQLLNMIE
;
A
#
# COMPACT_ATOMS: atom_id res chain seq x y z
N MET A 1 -21.25 -11.45 -9.72
CA MET A 1 -22.70 -11.28 -9.93
C MET A 1 -23.36 -11.13 -8.56
N TYR A 2 -23.12 -9.99 -7.89
CA TYR A 2 -23.46 -9.73 -6.47
C TYR A 2 -24.14 -8.36 -6.29
N THR A 3 -24.86 -7.85 -7.29
CA THR A 3 -25.24 -6.42 -7.34
C THR A 3 -26.72 -6.11 -7.12
N ALA A 4 -27.64 -7.06 -7.37
CA ALA A 4 -29.08 -6.80 -7.28
C ALA A 4 -29.68 -7.12 -5.90
N GLU A 5 -29.25 -8.20 -5.26
CA GLU A 5 -29.75 -8.63 -3.95
C GLU A 5 -29.21 -7.75 -2.80
N TYR A 6 -28.01 -7.21 -2.97
CA TYR A 6 -27.32 -6.35 -2.00
C TYR A 6 -27.97 -4.97 -1.88
N ARG A 7 -28.51 -4.43 -2.99
CA ARG A 7 -29.27 -3.17 -2.98
C ARG A 7 -30.60 -3.28 -2.24
N LYS A 8 -31.21 -4.48 -2.20
CA LYS A 8 -32.46 -4.71 -1.44
C LYS A 8 -32.23 -4.67 0.07
N ILE A 9 -31.08 -5.14 0.56
CA ILE A 9 -30.71 -5.07 1.99
C ILE A 9 -30.36 -3.63 2.39
N GLN A 10 -29.71 -2.87 1.49
CA GLN A 10 -29.39 -1.45 1.68
C GLN A 10 -30.62 -0.55 1.94
N GLY A 11 -31.80 -0.93 1.44
CA GLY A 11 -33.03 -0.15 1.57
C GLY A 11 -33.80 -0.34 2.87
N SER A 12 -33.50 -1.37 3.68
CA SER A 12 -34.34 -1.77 4.82
C SER A 12 -33.66 -1.68 6.20
N VAL A 13 -32.33 -1.52 6.28
CA VAL A 13 -31.62 -1.41 7.56
C VAL A 13 -31.44 0.07 7.93
N LYS A 14 -32.31 0.59 8.80
CA LYS A 14 -32.15 1.91 9.42
C LYS A 14 -31.10 1.81 10.53
N TYR A 15 -29.86 2.20 10.22
CA TYR A 15 -28.79 2.33 11.21
C TYR A 15 -29.09 3.47 12.19
N SER A 16 -28.75 3.27 13.47
CA SER A 16 -28.82 4.31 14.49
C SER A 16 -27.86 5.47 14.16
N ALA A 17 -28.10 6.65 14.74
CA ALA A 17 -27.22 7.81 14.54
C ALA A 17 -25.77 7.53 15.00
N GLU A 18 -25.61 6.71 16.03
CA GLU A 18 -24.31 6.29 16.56
C GLU A 18 -23.58 5.37 15.57
N GLU A 19 -24.31 4.41 14.99
CA GLU A 19 -23.76 3.48 14.00
C GLU A 19 -23.29 4.22 12.74
N GLN A 20 -24.07 5.19 12.27
CA GLN A 20 -23.69 6.02 11.13
C GLN A 20 -22.42 6.84 11.40
N TYR A 21 -22.28 7.37 12.62
CA TYR A 21 -21.08 8.09 13.04
C TYR A 21 -19.85 7.19 13.04
N LEU A 22 -19.96 5.98 13.61
CA LEU A 22 -18.88 5.00 13.67
C LEU A 22 -18.41 4.55 12.28
N LEU A 23 -19.35 4.32 11.35
CA LEU A 23 -19.03 3.97 9.96
C LEU A 23 -18.33 5.10 9.22
N LYS A 24 -18.78 6.35 9.42
CA LYS A 24 -18.12 7.53 8.85
C LYS A 24 -16.69 7.66 9.37
N LYS A 25 -16.47 7.41 10.65
CA LYS A 25 -15.15 7.43 11.28
C LYS A 25 -14.25 6.34 10.69
N LEU A 26 -14.72 5.08 10.63
CA LEU A 26 -13.96 3.98 10.03
C LEU A 26 -13.56 4.30 8.59
N ARG A 27 -14.49 4.81 7.78
CA ARG A 27 -14.22 5.16 6.38
C ARG A 27 -13.14 6.23 6.23
N ALA A 28 -13.08 7.20 7.14
CA ALA A 28 -12.03 8.22 7.15
C ALA A 28 -10.63 7.64 7.48
N ASP A 29 -10.58 6.56 8.25
CA ASP A 29 -9.33 5.90 8.63
C ASP A 29 -8.79 4.92 7.58
N LEU A 30 -9.65 4.47 6.66
CA LEU A 30 -9.25 3.61 5.53
C LEU A 30 -8.32 4.37 4.57
N ARG A 31 -7.36 3.63 4.02
CA ARG A 31 -6.32 4.14 3.12
C ARG A 31 -6.56 3.67 1.71
N ASN A 32 -6.37 4.55 0.73
CA ASN A 32 -6.57 4.20 -0.67
C ASN A 32 -5.35 3.38 -1.18
N PRO A 33 -5.52 2.10 -1.58
CA PRO A 33 -4.41 1.27 -2.03
C PRO A 33 -3.73 1.79 -3.31
N THR A 34 -4.51 2.38 -4.22
CA THR A 34 -3.99 2.96 -5.47
C THR A 34 -3.14 4.18 -5.16
N LEU A 35 -3.57 5.05 -4.24
CA LEU A 35 -2.75 6.18 -3.81
C LEU A 35 -1.45 5.70 -3.16
N SER A 36 -1.53 4.69 -2.27
CA SER A 36 -0.34 4.09 -1.65
C SER A 36 0.67 3.60 -2.69
N LYS A 37 0.19 2.90 -3.72
CA LYS A 37 1.01 2.44 -4.85
C LYS A 37 1.66 3.60 -5.60
N ILE A 38 0.90 4.65 -5.91
CA ILE A 38 1.40 5.84 -6.62
C ILE A 38 2.48 6.53 -5.80
N LEU A 39 2.29 6.67 -4.49
CA LEU A 39 3.31 7.26 -3.61
C LEU A 39 4.62 6.46 -3.66
N SER A 40 4.55 5.12 -3.52
CA SER A 40 5.74 4.27 -3.60
C SER A 40 6.41 4.25 -4.97
N LEU A 41 5.71 4.62 -6.04
CA LEU A 41 6.29 4.73 -7.39
C LEU A 41 7.31 5.88 -7.47
N PHE A 42 6.99 7.01 -6.85
CA PHE A 42 7.83 8.21 -6.86
C PHE A 42 8.87 8.18 -5.75
N ILE A 43 8.46 7.81 -4.53
CA ILE A 43 9.32 7.80 -3.36
C ILE A 43 9.28 6.38 -2.78
N PRO A 44 10.38 5.62 -2.88
CA PRO A 44 10.44 4.27 -2.34
C PRO A 44 10.02 4.27 -0.86
N GLY A 45 9.04 3.43 -0.49
CA GLY A 45 8.57 3.28 0.88
C GLY A 45 7.45 4.24 1.30
N ALA A 46 7.12 5.26 0.51
CA ALA A 46 6.12 6.26 0.89
C ALA A 46 4.70 5.70 1.04
N GLY A 47 4.30 4.71 0.23
CA GLY A 47 3.02 4.02 0.37
C GLY A 47 2.89 3.25 1.70
N GLN A 48 3.97 2.61 2.13
CA GLN A 48 4.03 1.94 3.44
C GLN A 48 3.91 2.95 4.58
N MET A 49 4.62 4.08 4.51
CA MET A 49 4.49 5.17 5.49
C MET A 49 3.06 5.71 5.56
N TYR A 50 2.43 5.96 4.40
CA TYR A 50 1.03 6.37 4.28
C TYR A 50 0.07 5.34 4.91
N SER A 51 0.41 4.06 4.82
CA SER A 51 -0.34 2.93 5.39
C SER A 51 0.00 2.67 6.87
N SER A 52 0.72 3.59 7.53
CA SER A 52 1.28 3.49 8.89
C SER A 52 2.16 2.27 9.15
N HIS A 53 2.98 1.93 8.16
CA HIS A 53 4.11 1.01 8.30
C HIS A 53 5.41 1.81 8.08
N PRO A 54 5.77 2.72 9.01
CA PRO A 54 6.87 3.65 8.79
C PRO A 54 8.24 2.98 8.74
N ILE A 55 8.44 1.91 9.52
CA ILE A 55 9.70 1.15 9.56
C ILE A 55 9.93 0.46 8.21
N ASP A 56 8.93 -0.25 7.69
CA ASP A 56 8.98 -0.90 6.37
C ASP A 56 9.23 0.13 5.27
N GLY A 57 8.57 1.30 5.37
CA GLY A 57 8.78 2.41 4.44
C GLY A 57 10.22 2.93 4.47
N LEU A 58 10.79 3.16 5.66
CA LEU A 58 12.16 3.64 5.80
C LEU A 58 13.17 2.60 5.29
N GLN A 59 12.97 1.32 5.59
CA GLN A 59 13.82 0.25 5.09
C GLN A 59 13.79 0.21 3.56
N ALA A 60 12.61 0.33 2.95
CA ALA A 60 12.47 0.32 1.51
C ALA A 60 13.12 1.55 0.85
N LEU A 61 13.05 2.71 1.51
CA LEU A 61 13.77 3.92 1.09
C LEU A 61 15.29 3.70 1.10
N LEU A 62 15.83 3.15 2.20
CA LEU A 62 17.26 2.91 2.33
C LEU A 62 17.77 1.88 1.33
N VAL A 63 17.06 0.77 1.13
CA VAL A 63 17.47 -0.30 0.22
C VAL A 63 17.44 0.18 -1.24
N VAL A 64 16.33 0.78 -1.68
CA VAL A 64 16.20 1.26 -3.06
C VAL A 64 17.07 2.48 -3.31
N GLY A 65 17.20 3.37 -2.31
CA GLY A 65 18.07 4.54 -2.38
C GLY A 65 19.55 4.15 -2.50
N ALA A 66 20.03 3.25 -1.64
CA ALA A 66 21.38 2.71 -1.73
C ALA A 66 21.59 1.98 -3.06
N GLY A 67 20.66 1.13 -3.48
CA GLY A 67 20.72 0.44 -4.77
C GLY A 67 20.81 1.41 -5.96
N SER A 68 20.06 2.51 -5.92
CA SER A 68 20.09 3.55 -6.95
C SER A 68 21.45 4.26 -7.00
N MET A 69 22.02 4.59 -5.84
CA MET A 69 23.36 5.17 -5.75
C MET A 69 24.44 4.21 -6.28
N PHE A 70 24.39 2.93 -5.92
CA PHE A 70 25.30 1.91 -6.45
C PHE A 70 25.18 1.77 -7.98
N SER A 71 23.96 1.76 -8.51
CA SER A 71 23.74 1.71 -9.96
C SER A 71 24.32 2.94 -10.67
N LEU A 72 24.16 4.14 -10.11
CA LEU A 72 24.73 5.36 -10.67
C LEU A 72 26.26 5.32 -10.69
N VAL A 73 26.89 4.88 -9.59
CA VAL A 73 28.34 4.70 -9.53
C VAL A 73 28.81 3.67 -10.56
N ALA A 74 28.12 2.53 -10.66
CA ALA A 74 28.46 1.48 -11.63
C ALA A 74 28.38 1.97 -13.09
N ILE A 75 27.37 2.78 -13.43
CA ILE A 75 27.23 3.38 -14.76
C ILE A 75 28.37 4.37 -15.03
N ASN A 76 28.70 5.22 -14.07
CA ASN A 76 29.79 6.20 -14.21
C ASN A 76 31.15 5.51 -14.37
N SER A 77 31.44 4.47 -13.58
CA SER A 77 32.66 3.68 -13.69
C SER A 77 32.74 2.90 -14.99
N TYR A 78 31.61 2.42 -15.53
CA TYR A 78 31.58 1.85 -16.88
C TYR A 78 31.96 2.88 -17.95
N HIS A 79 31.41 4.09 -17.89
CA HIS A 79 31.78 5.16 -18.82
C HIS A 79 33.24 5.63 -18.68
N ALA A 80 33.83 5.52 -17.50
CA ALA A 80 35.24 5.78 -17.26
C ALA A 80 36.18 4.66 -17.77
N GLY A 81 35.62 3.49 -18.14
CA GLY A 81 36.40 2.34 -18.59
C GLY A 81 36.88 1.41 -17.45
N ASP A 82 36.50 1.68 -16.21
CA ASP A 82 36.94 0.93 -15.02
C ASP A 82 36.17 -0.39 -14.82
N LEU A 83 34.97 -0.49 -15.39
CA LEU A 83 34.08 -1.64 -15.22
C LEU A 83 33.57 -2.18 -16.56
N HIS A 84 33.30 -3.47 -16.59
CA HIS A 84 32.58 -4.11 -17.69
C HIS A 84 31.08 -3.82 -17.62
N LEU A 85 30.43 -3.78 -18.79
CA LEU A 85 28.99 -3.52 -18.97
C LEU A 85 28.08 -4.44 -18.13
N ALA A 86 28.54 -5.65 -17.78
CA ALA A 86 27.76 -6.58 -16.96
C ALA A 86 27.39 -6.03 -15.58
N VAL A 87 28.27 -5.21 -14.96
CA VAL A 87 28.05 -4.67 -13.61
C VAL A 87 26.89 -3.66 -13.58
N PRO A 88 26.87 -2.58 -14.39
CA PRO A 88 25.75 -1.64 -14.39
C PRO A 88 24.43 -2.27 -14.83
N ILE A 89 24.46 -3.28 -15.72
CA ILE A 89 23.25 -4.05 -16.07
C ILE A 89 22.71 -4.75 -14.81
N ALA A 90 23.56 -5.52 -14.12
CA ALA A 90 23.16 -6.28 -12.95
C ALA A 90 22.62 -5.36 -11.84
N THR A 91 23.34 -4.30 -11.47
CA THR A 91 22.92 -3.39 -10.40
C THR A 91 21.63 -2.66 -10.74
N THR A 92 21.49 -2.18 -11.98
CA THR A 92 20.28 -1.46 -12.41
C THR A 92 19.07 -2.38 -12.44
N SER A 93 19.20 -3.61 -12.96
CA SER A 93 18.12 -4.60 -12.96
C SER A 93 17.70 -5.00 -11.55
N ILE A 94 18.66 -5.24 -10.65
CA ILE A 94 18.37 -5.58 -9.26
C ILE A 94 17.64 -4.42 -8.55
N THR A 95 18.14 -3.19 -8.69
CA THR A 95 17.50 -2.00 -8.11
C THR A 95 16.09 -1.79 -8.67
N ALA A 96 15.88 -1.99 -9.97
CA ALA A 96 14.56 -1.90 -10.59
C ALA A 96 13.58 -2.95 -10.03
N LEU A 97 14.03 -4.18 -9.82
CA LEU A 97 13.22 -5.24 -9.20
C LEU A 97 12.84 -4.89 -7.76
N PHE A 98 13.79 -4.40 -6.95
CA PHE A 98 13.50 -3.96 -5.59
C PHE A 98 12.54 -2.78 -5.55
N HIS A 99 12.70 -1.80 -6.46
CA HIS A 99 11.76 -0.68 -6.57
C HIS A 99 10.35 -1.15 -6.94
N TYR A 100 10.24 -2.04 -7.92
CA TYR A 100 8.96 -2.62 -8.31
C TYR A 100 8.29 -3.41 -7.17
N ALA A 101 9.06 -4.24 -6.48
CA ALA A 101 8.57 -4.99 -5.31
C ALA A 101 8.08 -4.04 -4.19
N ASN A 102 8.79 -2.93 -3.97
CA ASN A 102 8.40 -1.89 -3.03
C ASN A 102 7.05 -1.24 -3.42
N VAL A 103 6.84 -0.92 -4.69
CA VAL A 103 5.56 -0.37 -5.19
C VAL A 103 4.39 -1.30 -4.88
N LEU A 104 4.56 -2.61 -5.14
CA LEU A 104 3.54 -3.62 -4.82
C LEU A 104 3.35 -3.78 -3.31
N SER A 105 4.43 -3.70 -2.53
CA SER A 105 4.40 -3.76 -1.07
C SER A 105 3.59 -2.58 -0.49
N GLY A 106 3.75 -1.37 -1.00
CA GLY A 106 2.95 -0.21 -0.60
C GLY A 106 1.45 -0.43 -0.79
N GLN A 107 1.04 -0.98 -1.94
CA GLN A 107 -0.36 -1.33 -2.19
C GLN A 107 -0.86 -2.37 -1.18
N ARG A 108 -0.09 -3.43 -0.95
CA ARG A 108 -0.45 -4.50 -0.01
C ARG A 108 -0.57 -3.98 1.42
N ALA A 109 0.34 -3.11 1.87
CA ALA A 109 0.30 -2.50 3.19
C ALA A 109 -1.03 -1.74 3.44
N ALA A 110 -1.53 -1.01 2.45
CA ALA A 110 -2.83 -0.33 2.54
C ALA A 110 -3.99 -1.33 2.64
N ILE A 111 -3.98 -2.39 1.83
CA ILE A 111 -5.02 -3.43 1.86
C ILE A 111 -5.02 -4.14 3.22
N TYR A 112 -3.85 -4.57 3.72
CA TYR A 112 -3.72 -5.23 5.01
C TYR A 112 -4.16 -4.34 6.17
N ARG A 113 -3.77 -3.06 6.16
CA ARG A 113 -4.24 -2.08 7.14
C ARG A 113 -5.77 -1.98 7.12
N ASN A 114 -6.37 -1.82 5.95
CA ASN A 114 -7.82 -1.68 5.82
C ASN A 114 -8.55 -2.93 6.30
N MET A 115 -8.05 -4.13 5.96
CA MET A 115 -8.62 -5.40 6.44
C MET A 115 -8.52 -5.51 7.97
N LYS A 116 -7.39 -5.12 8.56
CA LYS A 116 -7.20 -5.10 10.01
C LYS A 116 -8.18 -4.14 10.70
N LEU A 117 -8.26 -2.89 10.23
CA LEU A 117 -9.19 -1.89 10.79
C LEU A 117 -10.65 -2.34 10.72
N LYS A 118 -11.06 -2.93 9.60
CA LYS A 118 -12.41 -3.49 9.44
C LYS A 118 -12.67 -4.65 10.40
N ARG A 119 -11.70 -5.56 10.56
CA ARG A 119 -11.80 -6.69 11.49
C ARG A 119 -11.89 -6.21 12.94
N ASP A 120 -11.02 -5.29 13.34
CA ASP A 120 -10.99 -4.71 14.68
C ASP A 120 -12.29 -3.94 14.96
N PHE A 121 -12.86 -3.28 13.95
CA PHE A 121 -14.15 -2.62 14.07
C PHE A 121 -15.28 -3.62 14.38
N LEU A 122 -15.34 -4.76 13.68
CA LEU A 122 -16.35 -5.81 13.95
C LEU A 122 -16.14 -6.53 15.28
N SER A 123 -14.91 -6.74 15.72
CA SER A 123 -14.70 -7.43 17.01
C SER A 123 -15.14 -6.56 18.19
N ASN A 124 -15.09 -5.24 18.03
CA ASN A 124 -15.39 -4.28 19.10
C ASN A 124 -16.82 -3.76 19.08
N HIS A 125 -17.58 -4.06 18.02
CA HIS A 125 -18.96 -3.58 17.84
C HIS A 125 -19.80 -4.71 17.28
N ASP A 126 -21.00 -4.93 17.85
CA ASP A 126 -21.92 -6.01 17.49
C ASP A 126 -22.64 -5.74 16.14
N PHE A 127 -21.87 -5.38 15.11
CA PHE A 127 -22.36 -5.16 13.76
C PHE A 127 -22.43 -6.49 13.00
N GLY A 128 -23.56 -6.72 12.31
CA GLY A 128 -23.71 -7.86 11.41
C GLY A 128 -22.61 -7.90 10.34
N PHE A 129 -22.02 -9.09 10.14
CA PHE A 129 -20.91 -9.38 9.20
C PHE A 129 -21.10 -8.83 7.77
N GLN A 130 -22.34 -8.54 7.37
CA GLN A 130 -22.72 -8.02 6.04
C GLN A 130 -22.15 -6.61 5.74
N LEU A 131 -21.80 -5.81 6.76
CA LEU A 131 -21.30 -4.44 6.61
C LEU A 131 -19.87 -4.34 6.04
N LEU A 132 -19.04 -5.38 6.20
CA LEU A 132 -17.61 -5.33 5.86
C LEU A 132 -17.34 -5.30 4.36
N ASN A 133 -18.25 -5.89 3.59
CA ASN A 133 -18.27 -5.89 2.13
C ASN A 133 -18.85 -4.58 1.55
N MET A 134 -19.42 -3.70 2.38
CA MET A 134 -20.06 -2.46 1.96
C MET A 134 -19.14 -1.24 2.01
N ILE A 135 -18.00 -1.32 2.69
CA ILE A 135 -17.06 -0.21 2.87
C ILE A 135 -15.88 -0.43 1.92
N GLU A 136 -15.97 0.06 0.69
CA GLU A 136 -14.84 0.13 -0.25
C GLU A 136 -13.95 1.35 0.04
#